data_AF-A0A7V9LUG6-F1
#
_entry.id   AF-A0A7V9LUG6-F1
#
_cell.length_a   1.000
_cell.length_b   1.000
_cell.length_c   1.000
_cell.angle_alpha   90.00
_cell.angle_beta   90.00
_cell.angle_gamma   90.00
#
_symmetry.space_group_name_H-M   'P 1'
#
loop_
_entity.id
_entity.type
_entity.pdbx_description
1 polymer ?
#
loop_
_entity_poly.entity_id
_entity_poly.type
_entity_poly.pdbx_seq_one_letter_code
_entity_poly.pdbx_strand_id
1 'polypeptide(L)'
;MAVRTLLVRGMGVGALAGLLSWLFSYLFEEPAIDAAIAYEDRLAHAAGESHGVELVSRGVQSTIGLGTAVIPFGVAIGGLFALAYAVAYGRVGTL
;
A
#
# COMPACT_ATOMS: atom_id res chain seq x y z
N MET A 1 16.90 -12.96 21.52
CA MET A 1 16.70 -12.93 20.06
C MET A 1 17.31 -11.63 19.55
N ALA A 2 18.18 -11.66 18.52
CA ALA A 2 18.84 -10.46 18.03
C ALA A 2 17.83 -9.47 17.42
N VAL A 3 18.12 -8.16 17.50
CA VAL A 3 17.30 -7.08 16.89
C VAL A 3 17.05 -7.35 15.41
N ARG A 4 18.08 -7.83 14.70
CA ARG A 4 17.98 -8.24 13.29
C ARG A 4 16.86 -9.24 13.03
N THR A 5 16.70 -10.24 13.90
CA THR A 5 15.66 -11.26 13.74
C THR A 5 14.27 -10.67 13.96
N LEU A 6 14.11 -9.76 14.91
CA LEU A 6 12.85 -9.05 15.15
C LEU A 6 12.50 -8.16 13.94
N LEU A 7 13.48 -7.41 13.41
CA LEU A 7 13.30 -6.56 12.24
C LEU A 7 12.85 -7.35 11.02
N VAL A 8 13.54 -8.44 10.66
CA VAL A 8 13.17 -9.28 9.51
C VAL A 8 11.77 -9.87 9.67
N ARG A 9 11.40 -10.30 10.88
CA ARG A 9 10.04 -10.81 11.14
C ARG A 9 8.99 -9.71 11.04
N GLY A 10 9.27 -8.52 11.59
CA GLY A 10 8.39 -7.35 11.47
C GLY A 10 8.16 -6.96 10.02
N MET A 11 9.23 -6.87 9.23
CA MET A 11 9.17 -6.63 7.78
C MET A 11 8.36 -7.70 7.05
N GLY A 12 8.55 -8.99 7.39
CA GLY A 12 7.80 -10.08 6.79
C GLY A 12 6.30 -10.06 7.11
N VAL A 13 5.94 -9.81 8.37
CA VAL A 13 4.53 -9.63 8.77
C VAL A 13 3.94 -8.38 8.12
N GLY A 14 4.72 -7.30 8.03
CA GLY A 14 4.33 -6.08 7.31
C GLY A 14 4.08 -6.31 5.83
N ALA A 15 4.91 -7.11 5.15
CA ALA A 15 4.68 -7.52 3.77
C ALA A 15 3.37 -8.29 3.61
N LEU A 16 3.11 -9.24 4.50
CA LEU A 16 1.87 -10.03 4.50
C LEU A 16 0.65 -9.13 4.73
N ALA A 17 0.72 -8.19 5.68
CA ALA A 17 -0.34 -7.21 5.91
C ALA A 17 -0.56 -6.34 4.67
N GLY A 18 0.52 -5.89 4.01
CA GLY A 18 0.44 -5.15 2.75
C GLY A 18 -0.19 -5.95 1.61
N LEU A 19 0.10 -7.25 1.50
CA LEU A 19 -0.52 -8.15 0.53
C LEU A 19 -2.03 -8.32 0.78
N LEU A 20 -2.41 -8.51 2.05
CA LEU A 20 -3.83 -8.61 2.43
C LEU A 20 -4.56 -7.29 2.16
N SER A 21 -3.93 -6.16 2.46
CA SER A 21 -4.48 -4.83 2.17
C SER A 21 -4.61 -4.62 0.67
N TRP A 22 -3.61 -4.99 -0.14
CA TRP A 22 -3.69 -4.91 -1.60
C TRP A 22 -4.86 -5.72 -2.14
N LEU A 23 -5.03 -6.96 -1.67
CA LEU A 23 -6.16 -7.81 -2.07
C LEU A 23 -7.50 -7.19 -1.67
N PHE A 24 -7.60 -6.64 -0.46
CA PHE A 24 -8.81 -5.97 0.01
C PHE A 24 -9.12 -4.74 -0.84
N SER A 25 -8.14 -3.86 -1.05
CA SER A 25 -8.29 -2.67 -1.87
C SER A 25 -8.71 -3.03 -3.31
N TYR A 26 -8.08 -4.03 -3.91
CA TYR A 26 -8.45 -4.48 -5.25
C TYR A 26 -9.89 -5.01 -5.34
N LEU A 27 -10.37 -5.72 -4.32
CA LEU A 27 -11.71 -6.32 -4.33
C LEU A 27 -12.82 -5.34 -3.92
N PHE A 28 -12.52 -4.38 -3.05
CA PHE A 28 -13.54 -3.53 -2.41
C PHE A 28 -13.38 -2.04 -2.73
N GLU A 29 -12.15 -1.52 -2.80
CA GLU A 29 -11.90 -0.08 -3.05
C GLU A 29 -11.95 0.23 -4.54
N GLU A 30 -11.26 -0.56 -5.37
CA GLU A 30 -11.18 -0.32 -6.83
C GLU A 30 -12.56 -0.24 -7.52
N PRO A 31 -13.55 -1.11 -7.23
CA PRO A 31 -14.88 -0.96 -7.85
C PRO A 31 -15.57 0.36 -7.49
N ALA A 32 -15.37 0.87 -6.28
CA ALA A 32 -15.93 2.15 -5.84
C ALA A 32 -15.18 3.33 -6.49
N ILE A 33 -13.86 3.22 -6.62
CA ILE A 33 -13.01 4.21 -7.32
C ILE A 33 -13.38 4.27 -8.80
N ASP A 34 -13.53 3.12 -9.48
CA ASP A 34 -13.93 3.06 -10.89
C ASP A 34 -15.32 3.69 -11.11
N ALA A 35 -16.26 3.46 -10.20
CA ALA A 35 -17.58 4.09 -10.25
C ALA A 35 -17.51 5.62 -10.08
N ALA A 36 -16.63 6.11 -9.19
CA ALA A 36 -16.40 7.53 -9.00
C ALA A 36 -15.77 8.19 -10.24
N ILE A 37 -14.74 7.57 -10.81
CA ILE A 37 -14.09 8.04 -12.05
C ILE A 37 -15.12 8.10 -13.18
N ALA A 38 -15.91 7.05 -13.39
CA ALA A 38 -16.93 7.03 -14.43
C ALA A 38 -18.02 8.10 -14.24
N TYR A 39 -18.28 8.53 -13.01
CA TYR A 39 -19.18 9.64 -12.72
C TYR A 39 -18.55 10.98 -13.07
N GLU A 40 -17.30 11.21 -12.65
CA GLU A 40 -16.53 12.42 -12.96
C GLU A 40 -16.32 12.58 -14.48
N ASP A 41 -16.04 11.49 -15.19
CA ASP A 41 -15.87 11.50 -16.66
C ASP A 41 -17.12 11.98 -17.39
N ARG A 42 -18.31 11.56 -16.95
CA ARG A 42 -19.58 12.03 -17.52
C ARG A 42 -19.78 13.52 -17.28
N LEU A 43 -19.41 14.00 -16.11
CA LEU A 43 -19.54 15.41 -15.75
C LEU A 43 -18.56 16.27 -16.56
N ALA A 44 -17.31 15.83 -16.67
CA ALA A 44 -16.27 16.47 -17.48
C ALA A 44 -16.68 16.55 -18.95
N HIS A 45 -17.20 15.45 -19.51
CA HIS A 45 -17.73 15.43 -20.87
C HIS A 45 -18.90 16.40 -21.07
N ALA A 46 -19.82 16.51 -20.12
CA ALA A 46 -20.93 17.47 -20.19
C ALA A 46 -20.47 18.93 -20.08
N ALA A 47 -19.38 19.17 -19.35
CA ALA A 47 -18.75 20.49 -19.21
C ALA A 47 -17.84 20.86 -20.39
N GLY A 48 -17.60 19.95 -21.35
CA GLY A 48 -16.68 20.15 -22.46
C GLY A 48 -15.20 20.12 -22.05
N GLU A 49 -14.89 19.56 -20.88
CA GLU A 49 -13.52 19.39 -20.40
C GLU A 49 -12.89 18.15 -21.05
N SER A 50 -11.62 18.27 -21.46
CA SER A 50 -10.83 17.14 -21.97
C SER A 50 -10.03 16.49 -20.85
N HIS A 51 -10.02 15.17 -20.79
CA HIS A 51 -9.12 14.45 -19.90
C HIS A 51 -7.66 14.76 -20.22
N GLY A 52 -6.85 14.94 -19.18
CA GLY A 52 -5.40 15.03 -19.32
C GLY A 52 -4.82 13.75 -19.92
N VAL A 53 -3.61 13.83 -20.44
CA VAL A 53 -2.92 12.65 -20.98
C VAL A 53 -2.68 11.63 -19.87
N GLU A 54 -3.22 10.42 -20.06
CA GLU A 54 -3.02 9.31 -19.15
C GLU A 54 -1.61 8.70 -19.38
N LEU A 55 -0.66 9.01 -18.49
CA LEU A 55 0.73 8.50 -18.60
C LEU A 55 0.85 7.01 -18.26
N VAL A 56 -0.03 6.49 -17.39
CA VAL A 56 -0.07 5.10 -16.96
C VAL A 56 -1.52 4.67 -16.97
N SER A 57 -1.83 3.57 -17.66
CA SER A 57 -3.21 3.11 -17.78
C SER A 57 -3.84 2.77 -16.42
N ARG A 58 -5.14 3.02 -16.29
CA ARG A 58 -5.91 2.74 -15.08
C ARG A 58 -5.80 1.28 -14.65
N GLY A 59 -5.77 0.35 -15.60
CA GLY A 59 -5.55 -1.07 -15.31
C GLY A 59 -4.20 -1.37 -14.65
N VAL A 60 -3.13 -0.65 -14.99
CA VAL A 60 -1.83 -0.78 -14.31
C VAL A 60 -1.88 -0.12 -12.93
N GLN A 61 -2.51 1.05 -12.82
CA GLN A 61 -2.64 1.77 -11.54
C GLN A 61 -3.46 0.95 -10.51
N SER A 62 -4.57 0.32 -10.91
CA SER A 62 -5.46 -0.47 -10.04
C SER A 62 -4.88 -1.80 -9.58
N THR A 63 -3.86 -2.29 -10.29
CA THR A 63 -3.27 -3.61 -10.02
C THR A 63 -1.87 -3.46 -9.47
N ILE A 64 -0.87 -3.38 -10.37
CA ILE A 64 0.55 -3.37 -10.05
C ILE A 64 0.91 -2.07 -9.32
N GLY A 65 0.31 -0.94 -9.71
CA GLY A 65 0.51 0.35 -9.05
C GLY A 65 0.08 0.30 -7.59
N LEU A 66 -1.16 -0.13 -7.33
CA LEU A 66 -1.71 -0.32 -5.99
C LEU A 66 -0.84 -1.26 -5.14
N GLY A 67 -0.43 -2.42 -5.69
CA GLY A 67 0.42 -3.37 -4.99
C GLY A 67 1.79 -2.79 -4.65
N THR A 68 2.39 -2.06 -5.60
CA THR A 68 3.67 -1.35 -5.42
C THR A 68 3.59 -0.27 -4.35
N ALA A 69 2.43 0.38 -4.19
CA ALA A 69 2.24 1.37 -3.14
C ALA A 69 2.12 0.72 -1.75
N VAL A 70 1.25 -0.29 -1.61
CA VAL A 70 0.82 -0.77 -0.29
C VAL A 70 1.76 -1.81 0.32
N ILE A 71 2.37 -2.70 -0.48
CA ILE A 71 3.23 -3.78 0.04
C ILE A 71 4.52 -3.23 0.66
N PRO A 72 5.31 -2.37 -0.02
CA PRO A 72 6.51 -1.77 0.58
C PRO A 72 6.19 -0.89 1.77
N PHE A 73 5.05 -0.19 1.73
CA PHE A 73 4.57 0.57 2.88
C PHE A 73 4.32 -0.35 4.09
N GLY A 74 3.64 -1.47 3.89
CA GLY A 74 3.44 -2.49 4.93
C GLY A 74 4.76 -3.02 5.50
N VAL A 75 5.75 -3.33 4.65
CA VAL A 75 7.11 -3.72 5.06
C VAL A 75 7.74 -2.66 5.97
N ALA A 76 7.68 -1.39 5.57
CA ALA A 76 8.25 -0.28 6.32
C ALA A 76 7.57 -0.14 7.70
N ILE A 77 6.24 -0.17 7.75
CA ILE A 77 5.47 -0.08 9.01
C ILE A 77 5.78 -1.26 9.93
N GLY A 78 5.82 -2.50 9.41
CA GLY A 78 6.17 -3.68 10.19
C GLY A 78 7.61 -3.64 10.73
N GLY A 79 8.55 -3.12 9.93
CA GLY A 79 9.92 -2.89 10.36
C GLY A 79 10.03 -1.83 11.47
N LEU A 80 9.37 -0.68 11.29
CA LEU A 80 9.32 0.39 12.30
C LEU A 80 8.70 -0.11 13.61
N PHE A 81 7.62 -0.86 13.54
CA PHE A 81 7.01 -1.49 14.71
C PHE A 81 7.98 -2.44 15.43
N ALA A 82 8.69 -3.29 14.69
CA ALA A 82 9.68 -4.19 15.28
C ALA A 82 10.85 -3.45 15.96
N LEU A 83 11.29 -2.32 15.39
CA LEU A 83 12.32 -1.47 16.01
C LEU A 83 11.80 -0.79 17.28
N ALA A 84 10.61 -0.20 17.24
CA ALA A 84 9.97 0.40 18.42
C ALA A 84 9.80 -0.64 19.53
N TYR A 85 9.36 -1.85 19.19
CA TYR A 85 9.27 -2.97 20.10
C TYR A 85 10.63 -3.38 20.68
N ALA A 86 11.69 -3.46 19.86
CA ALA A 86 13.02 -3.80 20.35
C ALA A 86 13.54 -2.76 21.35
N VAL A 87 13.31 -1.48 21.12
CA VAL A 87 13.68 -0.37 22.03
C VAL A 87 12.88 -0.45 23.32
N ALA A 88 11.54 -0.53 23.23
CA ALA A 88 10.65 -0.53 24.40
C ALA A 88 10.92 -1.68 25.38
N TYR A 89 11.38 -2.83 24.87
CA TYR A 89 11.67 -4.02 25.68
C TYR A 89 13.17 -4.22 25.95
N GLY A 90 14.01 -3.19 25.75
CA GLY A 90 15.44 -3.22 26.08
C GLY A 90 16.24 -4.28 25.32
N ARG A 91 15.78 -4.68 24.12
CA ARG A 91 16.42 -5.73 23.30
C ARG A 91 17.52 -5.19 22.39
N VAL A 92 17.91 -3.94 22.59
CA VAL A 92 19.00 -3.27 21.89
C VAL A 92 20.29 -3.49 22.68
N GLY A 93 20.89 -4.69 22.59
CA GLY A 93 22.19 -4.96 23.22
C GLY A 93 22.37 -6.35 23.82
N THR A 94 22.86 -7.28 22.99
CA THR A 94 24.12 -7.98 23.25
C THR A 94 24.77 -8.15 21.88
N LEU A 95 25.78 -7.32 21.61
CA LEU A 95 26.74 -7.56 20.53
C LEU A 95 27.62 -8.74 20.92
#